data_AF-A0A940SBV0-F1
#
_entry.id   AF-A0A940SBV0-F1
#
_cell.length_a   1.000
_cell.length_b   1.000
_cell.length_c   1.000
_cell.angle_alpha   90.00
_cell.angle_beta   90.00
_cell.angle_gamma   90.00
#
_symmetry.space_group_name_H-M   'P 1'
#
loop_
_entity.id
_entity.type
_entity.pdbx_description
1 polymer ?
#
loop_
_entity_poly.entity_id
_entity_poly.type
_entity_poly.pdbx_seq_one_letter_code
_entity_poly.pdbx_strand_id
1 'polypeptide(L)'
;MKSDRQLKKEVEEELEWDRAVTATDIGVEVADRVVTLSGHPPSFAEKLAAEKAAHRVAGVKAVVVEMQVRLPQKDERTDEDIAGAVHAILHWTVSLPDDSVKVRVEKGWVTLTGAVDWAYQSHIAARAVSQMRGVRGVANRIEVRGDIASEDISGKIAQAMQRHAEREVKHIRVDVKDGTVTLTGKVGSYAERAVARGAAWSAPGVRALVDDLVVE
;
A
#
# COMPACT_ATOMS: atom_id res chain seq x y z
N MET A 1 6.86 26.22 -8.38
CA MET A 1 5.87 25.16 -8.71
C MET A 1 6.43 24.37 -9.88
N LYS A 2 6.50 23.04 -9.80
CA LYS A 2 7.06 22.21 -10.89
C LYS A 2 6.11 22.23 -12.09
N SER A 3 6.67 22.24 -13.30
CA SER A 3 5.88 22.06 -14.53
C SER A 3 5.57 20.59 -14.76
N ASP A 4 4.48 20.28 -15.47
CA ASP A 4 4.13 18.88 -15.82
C ASP A 4 5.25 18.18 -16.59
N ARG A 5 5.97 18.91 -17.46
CA ARG A 5 7.14 18.39 -18.17
C ARG A 5 8.29 18.01 -17.23
N GLN A 6 8.53 18.82 -16.21
CA GLN A 6 9.55 18.52 -15.20
C GLN A 6 9.10 17.32 -14.35
N LEU A 7 7.84 17.30 -13.92
CA LEU A 7 7.30 16.23 -13.10
C LEU A 7 7.32 14.89 -13.85
N LYS A 8 6.97 14.90 -15.15
CA LYS A 8 7.08 13.72 -16.02
C LYS A 8 8.49 13.16 -16.00
N LYS A 9 9.50 14.01 -16.24
CA LYS A 9 10.90 13.59 -16.26
C LYS A 9 11.34 13.00 -14.92
N GLU A 10 10.97 13.63 -13.81
CA GLU A 10 11.30 13.11 -12.46
C GLU A 10 10.62 11.77 -12.17
N VAL A 11 9.39 11.54 -12.66
CA VAL A 11 8.70 10.24 -12.56
C VAL A 11 9.40 9.18 -13.42
N GLU A 12 9.79 9.51 -14.65
CA GLU A 12 10.54 8.59 -15.51
C GLU A 12 11.88 8.21 -14.86
N GLU A 13 12.63 9.17 -14.32
CA GLU A 13 13.88 8.93 -13.58
C GLU A 13 13.66 8.06 -12.33
N GLU A 14 12.57 8.27 -11.59
CA GLU A 14 12.24 7.49 -10.39
C GLU A 14 11.85 6.04 -10.73
N LEU A 15 11.17 5.82 -11.87
CA LEU A 15 10.87 4.48 -12.38
C LEU A 15 12.13 3.76 -12.86
N GLU A 16 13.06 4.47 -13.51
CA GLU A 16 14.35 3.91 -13.94
C GLU A 16 15.25 3.54 -12.74
N TRP A 17 15.16 4.28 -11.64
CA TRP A 17 15.90 3.99 -10.42
C TRP A 17 15.38 2.73 -9.71
N ASP A 18 14.06 2.51 -9.70
CA ASP A 18 13.44 1.41 -8.96
C ASP A 18 13.71 0.05 -9.61
N ARG A 19 14.60 -0.74 -8.98
CA ARG A 19 15.00 -2.06 -9.47
C ARG A 19 13.86 -3.09 -9.57
N ALA A 20 12.71 -2.82 -8.94
CA ALA A 20 11.52 -3.66 -9.06
C ALA A 20 10.65 -3.29 -10.27
N VAL A 21 11.05 -2.30 -11.07
CA VAL A 21 10.30 -1.76 -12.20
C VAL A 21 11.13 -1.83 -13.48
N THR A 22 10.50 -2.34 -14.53
CA THR A 22 11.03 -2.31 -15.90
C THR A 22 10.44 -1.08 -16.59
N ALA A 23 11.11 0.07 -16.46
CA ALA A 23 10.59 1.36 -16.92
C ALA A 23 10.19 1.39 -18.41
N THR A 24 10.83 0.58 -19.26
CA THR A 24 10.52 0.50 -20.70
C THR A 24 9.11 0.00 -21.01
N ASP A 25 8.49 -0.73 -20.09
CA ASP A 25 7.14 -1.28 -20.26
C ASP A 25 6.03 -0.34 -19.71
N ILE A 26 6.43 0.83 -19.21
CA ILE A 26 5.56 1.78 -18.51
C ILE A 26 5.61 3.15 -19.19
N GLY A 27 4.46 3.60 -19.67
CA GLY A 27 4.26 4.96 -20.18
C GLY A 27 3.93 5.93 -19.04
N VAL A 28 4.50 7.14 -19.11
CA VAL A 28 4.23 8.24 -18.16
C VAL A 28 3.67 9.44 -18.91
N GLU A 29 2.49 9.89 -18.49
CA GLU A 29 1.89 11.15 -18.91
C GLU A 29 1.59 12.00 -17.68
N VAL A 30 1.67 13.32 -17.83
CA VAL A 30 1.38 14.25 -16.73
C VAL A 30 0.55 15.41 -17.26
N ALA A 31 -0.58 15.67 -16.59
CA ALA A 31 -1.44 16.81 -16.83
C ALA A 31 -1.95 17.37 -15.49
N ASP A 32 -1.79 18.66 -15.25
CA ASP A 32 -2.21 19.33 -14.00
C ASP A 32 -1.64 18.64 -12.74
N ARG A 33 -0.37 18.21 -12.83
CA ARG A 33 0.34 17.40 -11.80
C ARG A 33 -0.31 16.05 -11.50
N VAL A 34 -1.26 15.59 -12.31
CA VAL A 34 -1.82 14.23 -12.27
C VAL A 34 -0.98 13.36 -13.20
N VAL A 35 -0.37 12.32 -12.65
CA VAL A 35 0.45 11.35 -13.38
C VAL A 35 -0.44 10.20 -13.85
N THR A 36 -0.40 9.87 -15.13
CA THR A 36 -1.00 8.63 -15.66
C THR A 36 0.11 7.64 -15.95
N LEU A 37 0.03 6.47 -15.33
CA LEU A 37 0.88 5.32 -15.61
C LEU A 37 0.12 4.33 -16.49
N SER A 38 0.63 4.04 -17.68
CA SER A 38 0.06 3.07 -18.61
C SER A 38 1.07 1.97 -18.93
N GLY A 39 0.60 0.83 -19.46
CA GLY A 39 1.49 -0.25 -19.89
C GLY A 39 1.16 -1.62 -19.30
N HIS A 40 2.11 -2.53 -19.39
CA HIS A 40 1.87 -3.97 -19.18
C HIS A 40 2.93 -4.64 -18.31
N PRO A 41 2.95 -4.35 -16.99
CA PRO A 41 3.92 -4.96 -16.10
C PRO A 41 3.76 -6.50 -16.08
N PRO A 42 4.87 -7.27 -16.03
CA PRO A 42 4.83 -8.74 -16.04
C PRO A 42 4.37 -9.35 -14.70
N SER A 43 4.16 -8.54 -13.67
CA SER A 43 3.65 -9.00 -12.37
C SER A 43 2.81 -7.93 -11.67
N PHE A 44 1.95 -8.35 -10.75
CA PHE A 44 1.23 -7.41 -9.89
C PHE A 44 2.15 -6.66 -8.92
N ALA A 45 3.23 -7.30 -8.48
CA ALA A 45 4.25 -6.67 -7.63
C ALA A 45 4.90 -5.46 -8.32
N GLU A 46 5.25 -5.60 -9.59
CA GLU A 46 5.84 -4.53 -10.40
C GLU A 46 4.84 -3.41 -10.70
N LYS A 47 3.57 -3.76 -10.98
CA LYS A 47 2.48 -2.78 -11.09
C LYS A 47 2.41 -1.89 -9.84
N LEU A 48 2.47 -2.50 -8.66
CA LEU A 48 2.44 -1.78 -7.38
C LEU A 48 3.74 -0.99 -7.12
N ALA A 49 4.89 -1.51 -7.56
CA ALA A 49 6.18 -0.82 -7.44
C ALA A 49 6.19 0.47 -8.28
N ALA A 50 5.70 0.42 -9.52
CA ALA A 50 5.59 1.59 -10.38
C ALA A 50 4.63 2.65 -9.82
N GLU A 51 3.47 2.25 -9.28
CA GLU A 51 2.56 3.16 -8.58
C GLU A 51 3.24 3.84 -7.38
N LYS A 52 3.97 3.07 -6.56
CA LYS A 52 4.73 3.60 -5.42
C LYS A 52 5.85 4.54 -5.86
N ALA A 53 6.55 4.23 -6.94
CA ALA A 53 7.60 5.08 -7.50
C ALA A 53 7.04 6.43 -7.93
N ALA A 54 5.95 6.47 -8.69
CA ALA A 54 5.29 7.72 -9.05
C ALA A 54 4.83 8.52 -7.81
N HIS A 55 4.35 7.85 -6.77
CA HIS A 55 3.97 8.51 -5.51
C HIS A 55 5.15 9.08 -4.71
N ARG A 56 6.39 8.60 -4.92
CA ARG A 56 7.60 9.17 -4.27
C ARG A 56 7.99 10.52 -4.83
N VAL A 57 7.61 10.83 -6.06
CA VAL A 57 7.98 12.09 -6.70
C VAL A 57 7.24 13.26 -6.04
N ALA A 58 8.02 14.15 -5.43
CA ALA A 58 7.51 15.32 -4.75
C ALA A 58 6.74 16.23 -5.72
N GLY A 59 5.51 16.54 -5.36
CA GLY A 59 4.64 17.39 -6.14
C GLY A 59 3.77 16.71 -7.19
N VAL A 60 3.72 15.38 -7.24
CA VAL A 60 2.61 14.65 -7.86
C VAL A 60 1.34 14.92 -7.05
N LYS A 61 0.23 15.24 -7.73
CA LYS A 61 -1.10 15.52 -7.13
C LYS A 61 -2.02 14.30 -7.15
N ALA A 62 -1.89 13.41 -8.13
CA ALA A 62 -2.62 12.17 -8.17
C ALA A 62 -1.92 11.21 -9.13
N VAL A 63 -2.17 9.91 -8.98
CA VAL A 63 -1.70 8.88 -9.90
C VAL A 63 -2.92 8.14 -10.45
N VAL A 64 -3.11 8.20 -11.76
CA VAL A 64 -4.07 7.39 -12.51
C VAL A 64 -3.33 6.16 -13.02
N VAL A 65 -3.85 4.98 -12.74
CA VAL A 65 -3.21 3.71 -13.10
C VAL A 65 -4.00 3.03 -14.20
N GLU A 66 -3.50 3.13 -15.43
CA GLU A 66 -4.01 2.47 -16.64
C GLU A 66 -3.13 1.27 -17.05
N MET A 67 -2.50 0.63 -16.06
CA MET A 67 -1.66 -0.55 -16.27
C MET A 67 -2.46 -1.86 -16.17
N GLN A 68 -2.19 -2.80 -17.07
CA GLN A 68 -2.76 -4.16 -17.04
C GLN A 68 -1.66 -5.21 -16.91
N VAL A 69 -1.71 -6.04 -15.87
CA VAL A 69 -0.70 -7.09 -15.65
C VAL A 69 -0.76 -8.12 -16.78
N ARG A 70 0.37 -8.34 -17.47
CA ARG A 70 0.54 -9.39 -18.48
C ARG A 70 1.58 -10.40 -18.02
N LEU A 71 1.12 -11.47 -17.39
CA LEU A 71 2.00 -12.51 -16.87
C LEU A 71 2.78 -13.19 -18.02
N PRO A 72 4.10 -13.43 -17.87
CA PRO A 72 4.83 -14.34 -18.73
C PRO A 72 4.22 -15.74 -18.68
N GLN A 73 4.26 -16.50 -19.78
CA GLN A 73 3.67 -17.85 -19.86
C GLN A 73 4.12 -18.80 -18.73
N LYS A 74 5.39 -18.72 -18.33
CA LYS A 74 5.97 -19.52 -17.22
C LYS A 74 5.39 -19.18 -15.84
N ASP A 75 4.76 -18.02 -15.70
CA ASP A 75 4.18 -17.51 -14.45
C ASP A 75 2.64 -17.56 -14.46
N GLU A 76 2.01 -18.00 -15.55
CA GLU A 76 0.58 -18.31 -15.58
C GLU A 76 0.25 -19.49 -14.65
N ARG A 77 -0.87 -19.41 -13.95
CA ARG A 77 -1.37 -20.41 -13.00
C ARG A 77 -2.88 -20.52 -13.13
N THR A 78 -3.43 -21.66 -12.78
CA THR A 78 -4.88 -21.81 -12.60
C THR A 78 -5.34 -21.07 -11.34
N ASP A 79 -6.62 -20.73 -11.27
CA ASP A 79 -7.17 -20.07 -10.07
C ASP A 79 -7.11 -21.02 -8.86
N GLU A 80 -7.24 -22.32 -9.09
CA GLU A 80 -7.11 -23.38 -8.09
C GLU A 80 -5.68 -23.43 -7.51
N ASP A 81 -4.65 -23.38 -8.36
CA ASP A 81 -3.26 -23.34 -7.92
C ASP A 81 -2.97 -22.07 -7.10
N ILE A 82 -3.47 -20.92 -7.56
CA ILE A 82 -3.31 -19.65 -6.84
C ILE A 82 -4.01 -19.73 -5.49
N ALA A 83 -5.25 -20.24 -5.44
CA ALA A 83 -6.01 -20.35 -4.19
C ALA A 83 -5.29 -21.25 -3.17
N GLY A 84 -4.79 -22.42 -3.60
CA GLY A 84 -4.02 -23.32 -2.75
C GLY A 84 -2.73 -22.69 -2.24
N ALA A 85 -2.00 -21.98 -3.10
CA ALA A 85 -0.77 -21.29 -2.72
C ALA A 85 -1.02 -20.13 -1.76
N VAL A 86 -2.09 -19.34 -1.97
CA VAL A 86 -2.47 -18.24 -1.05
C VAL A 86 -2.82 -18.82 0.32
N HIS A 87 -3.65 -19.87 0.35
CA HIS A 87 -4.00 -20.54 1.61
C HIS A 87 -2.76 -21.01 2.37
N ALA A 88 -1.82 -21.67 1.69
CA ALA A 88 -0.57 -22.11 2.28
C ALA A 88 0.26 -20.94 2.84
N ILE A 89 0.43 -19.86 2.05
CA ILE A 89 1.21 -18.69 2.50
C ILE A 89 0.57 -18.03 3.73
N LEU A 90 -0.76 -17.86 3.75
CA LEU A 90 -1.46 -17.27 4.88
C LEU A 90 -1.33 -18.15 6.13
N HIS A 91 -1.43 -19.47 5.99
CA HIS A 91 -1.22 -20.40 7.11
C HIS A 91 0.19 -20.33 7.69
N TRP A 92 1.22 -20.16 6.85
CA TRP A 92 2.60 -19.99 7.30
C TRP A 92 2.97 -18.54 7.69
N THR A 93 2.06 -17.58 7.54
CA THR A 93 2.32 -16.18 7.88
C THR A 93 2.14 -15.96 9.38
N VAL A 94 3.28 -15.72 10.05
CA VAL A 94 3.33 -15.44 11.50
C VAL A 94 2.35 -14.31 11.86
N SER A 95 1.56 -14.52 12.91
CA SER A 95 0.54 -13.61 13.46
C SER A 95 -0.82 -13.61 12.76
N LEU A 96 -1.11 -14.48 11.80
CA LEU A 96 -2.50 -14.70 11.35
C LEU A 96 -3.12 -15.88 12.13
N PRO A 97 -4.26 -15.69 12.82
CA PRO A 97 -4.99 -16.82 13.37
C PRO A 97 -5.46 -17.75 12.25
N ASP A 98 -5.44 -19.06 12.51
CA ASP A 98 -5.98 -20.04 11.57
C ASP A 98 -7.45 -19.69 11.22
N ASP A 99 -7.79 -19.83 9.94
CA ASP A 99 -9.12 -19.58 9.37
C ASP A 99 -9.68 -18.15 9.51
N SER A 100 -8.90 -17.18 9.97
CA SER A 100 -9.37 -15.78 10.12
C SER A 100 -9.52 -15.05 8.78
N VAL A 101 -8.83 -15.53 7.74
CA VAL A 101 -8.83 -14.95 6.39
C VAL A 101 -9.32 -15.98 5.37
N LYS A 102 -10.37 -15.60 4.63
CA LYS A 102 -10.91 -16.36 3.51
C LYS A 102 -10.42 -15.80 2.18
N VAL A 103 -10.18 -16.69 1.23
CA VAL A 103 -9.60 -16.38 -0.08
C VAL A 103 -10.60 -16.75 -1.16
N ARG A 104 -10.81 -15.84 -2.11
CA ARG A 104 -11.46 -16.12 -3.40
C ARG A 104 -10.51 -15.72 -4.51
N VAL A 105 -10.40 -16.54 -5.55
CA VAL A 105 -9.62 -16.23 -6.75
C VAL A 105 -10.54 -16.26 -7.96
N GLU A 106 -10.39 -15.27 -8.84
CA GLU A 106 -11.09 -15.21 -10.12
C GLU A 106 -10.18 -14.57 -11.17
N LYS A 107 -9.83 -15.31 -12.22
CA LYS A 107 -8.96 -14.87 -13.32
C LYS A 107 -7.64 -14.27 -12.82
N GLY A 108 -7.01 -14.92 -11.83
CA GLY A 108 -5.80 -14.46 -11.15
C GLY A 108 -5.97 -13.25 -10.23
N TRP A 109 -7.19 -12.79 -10.00
CA TRP A 109 -7.51 -11.74 -9.04
C TRP A 109 -7.86 -12.35 -7.68
N VAL A 110 -7.07 -12.04 -6.65
CA VAL A 110 -7.27 -12.57 -5.30
C VAL A 110 -8.09 -11.58 -4.49
N THR A 111 -9.16 -12.04 -3.84
CA THR A 111 -9.93 -11.28 -2.86
C THR A 111 -9.75 -11.90 -1.48
N LEU A 112 -9.22 -11.12 -0.55
CA LEU A 112 -9.05 -11.51 0.85
C LEU A 112 -10.20 -10.93 1.67
N THR A 113 -10.85 -11.75 2.48
CA THR A 113 -11.98 -11.38 3.36
C THR A 113 -11.82 -12.04 4.72
N GLY A 114 -12.65 -11.68 5.69
CA GLY A 114 -12.59 -12.23 7.04
C GLY A 114 -12.33 -11.11 8.05
N ALA A 115 -11.88 -11.48 9.25
CA ALA A 115 -11.66 -10.51 10.31
C ALA A 115 -10.41 -10.84 11.10
N VAL A 116 -9.62 -9.82 11.40
CA VAL A 116 -8.37 -9.90 12.17
C VAL A 116 -8.41 -8.89 13.31
N ASP A 117 -7.56 -9.07 14.32
CA ASP A 117 -7.58 -8.20 15.50
C ASP A 117 -6.79 -6.90 15.26
N TRP A 118 -5.77 -6.95 14.39
CA TRP A 118 -4.82 -5.87 14.14
C TRP A 118 -4.70 -5.50 12.66
N ALA A 119 -4.62 -4.21 12.34
CA ALA A 119 -4.44 -3.74 10.96
C ALA A 119 -3.15 -4.26 10.31
N TYR A 120 -2.09 -4.44 11.11
CA TYR A 120 -0.85 -5.07 10.65
C TYR A 120 -1.08 -6.46 10.05
N GLN A 121 -1.96 -7.29 10.65
CA GLN A 121 -2.31 -8.62 10.15
C GLN A 121 -2.94 -8.56 8.76
N SER A 122 -3.88 -7.63 8.57
CA SER A 122 -4.50 -7.37 7.26
C SER A 122 -3.46 -6.90 6.23
N HIS A 123 -2.55 -6.02 6.63
CA HIS A 123 -1.49 -5.51 5.76
C HIS A 123 -0.50 -6.60 5.31
N ILE A 124 -0.01 -7.43 6.24
CA ILE A 124 0.95 -8.49 5.90
C ILE A 124 0.32 -9.54 4.98
N ALA A 125 -0.96 -9.88 5.19
CA ALA A 125 -1.68 -10.81 4.32
C ALA A 125 -1.76 -10.29 2.89
N ALA A 126 -2.21 -9.05 2.71
CA ALA A 126 -2.28 -8.43 1.39
C ALA A 126 -0.91 -8.30 0.74
N ARG A 127 0.12 -7.93 1.51
CA ARG A 127 1.49 -7.79 1.01
C ARG A 127 2.07 -9.11 0.55
N ALA A 128 1.91 -10.18 1.34
CA ALA A 128 2.42 -11.51 1.00
C ALA A 128 1.82 -12.01 -0.32
N VAL A 129 0.50 -11.86 -0.48
CA VAL A 129 -0.22 -12.27 -1.70
C VAL A 129 0.16 -11.41 -2.90
N SER A 130 0.37 -10.11 -2.71
CA SER A 130 0.73 -9.20 -3.80
C SER A 130 2.08 -9.51 -4.45
N GLN A 131 2.95 -10.28 -3.79
CA GLN A 131 4.27 -10.69 -4.29
C GLN A 131 4.26 -12.07 -4.95
N MET A 132 3.11 -12.75 -4.99
CA MET A 132 3.02 -14.10 -5.54
C MET A 132 3.03 -14.10 -7.09
N ARG A 133 3.71 -15.09 -7.66
CA ARG A 133 3.62 -15.39 -9.09
C ARG A 133 2.21 -15.85 -9.44
N GLY A 134 1.74 -15.52 -10.64
CA GLY A 134 0.37 -15.86 -11.07
C GLY A 134 -0.71 -14.87 -10.61
N VAL A 135 -0.42 -14.05 -9.59
CA VAL A 135 -1.37 -13.03 -9.13
C VAL A 135 -1.36 -11.83 -10.07
N ARG A 136 -2.56 -11.44 -10.52
CA ARG A 136 -2.80 -10.28 -11.38
C ARG A 136 -3.35 -9.08 -10.61
N GLY A 137 -3.92 -9.31 -9.43
CA GLY A 137 -4.46 -8.27 -8.57
C GLY A 137 -4.86 -8.81 -7.20
N VAL A 138 -4.90 -7.91 -6.20
CA VAL A 138 -5.33 -8.23 -4.84
C VAL A 138 -6.35 -7.20 -4.37
N ALA A 139 -7.53 -7.66 -3.96
CA ALA A 139 -8.52 -6.88 -3.22
C ALA A 139 -8.49 -7.30 -1.75
N ASN A 140 -7.98 -6.43 -0.88
CA ASN A 140 -8.02 -6.66 0.56
C ASN A 140 -9.33 -6.10 1.15
N ARG A 141 -10.18 -6.98 1.65
CA ARG A 141 -11.46 -6.68 2.33
C ARG A 141 -11.52 -7.35 3.70
N ILE A 142 -10.36 -7.54 4.35
CA ILE A 142 -10.28 -8.05 5.72
C ILE A 142 -10.71 -6.94 6.69
N GLU A 143 -11.66 -7.26 7.56
CA GLU A 143 -12.12 -6.38 8.63
C GLU A 143 -11.14 -6.38 9.81
N VAL A 144 -10.91 -5.24 10.44
CA VAL A 144 -10.05 -5.12 11.63
C VAL A 144 -10.94 -4.87 12.85
N ARG A 145 -10.99 -5.83 13.78
CA ARG A 145 -11.89 -5.79 14.95
C ARG A 145 -11.49 -4.75 15.98
N GLY A 146 -10.20 -4.61 16.26
CA GLY A 146 -9.65 -3.66 17.21
C GLY A 146 -10.06 -3.93 18.66
N ASP A 147 -9.11 -4.34 19.51
CA ASP A 147 -9.40 -4.62 20.92
C ASP A 147 -10.04 -3.44 21.65
N ILE A 148 -11.17 -3.70 22.30
CA ILE A 148 -11.86 -2.83 23.26
C ILE A 148 -11.28 -3.15 24.64
N ALA A 149 -10.07 -2.68 24.96
CA ALA A 149 -9.58 -2.55 26.34
C ALA A 149 -8.14 -2.02 26.39
N SER A 150 -7.95 -0.70 26.39
CA SER A 150 -7.06 -0.06 27.38
C SER A 150 -7.23 1.45 27.29
N GLU A 151 -7.43 2.11 28.42
CA GLU A 151 -7.59 3.56 28.58
C GLU A 151 -6.35 4.38 28.14
N ASP A 152 -5.32 3.75 27.53
CA ASP A 152 -4.04 4.37 27.20
C ASP A 152 -3.48 3.96 25.81
N ILE A 153 -4.36 3.71 24.83
CA ILE A 153 -3.96 3.41 23.44
C ILE A 153 -3.35 4.67 22.77
N SER A 154 -3.95 5.84 23.00
CA SER A 154 -3.49 7.10 22.42
C SER A 154 -2.05 7.46 22.83
N GLY A 155 -1.67 7.23 24.09
CA GLY A 155 -0.31 7.49 24.59
C GLY A 155 0.75 6.57 23.96
N LYS A 156 0.42 5.29 23.80
CA LYS A 156 1.33 4.30 23.18
C LYS A 156 1.49 4.49 21.67
N ILE A 157 0.41 4.87 20.97
CA ILE A 157 0.46 5.22 19.55
C ILE A 157 1.30 6.47 19.34
N ALA A 158 1.07 7.53 20.13
CA ALA A 158 1.85 8.77 20.07
C ALA A 158 3.35 8.49 20.30
N GLN A 159 3.71 7.70 21.31
CA GLN A 159 5.10 7.32 21.56
C GLN A 159 5.70 6.43 20.46
N ALA A 160 4.95 5.47 19.92
CA ALA A 160 5.42 4.63 18.82
C ALA A 160 5.68 5.46 17.55
N MET A 161 4.79 6.39 17.22
CA MET A 161 4.96 7.32 16.11
C MET A 161 6.12 8.29 16.38
N GLN A 162 6.28 8.80 17.61
CA GLN A 162 7.41 9.66 17.97
C GLN A 162 8.75 8.93 17.80
N ARG A 163 8.85 7.67 18.24
CA ARG A 163 10.07 6.84 18.09
C ARG A 163 10.45 6.55 16.63
N HIS A 164 9.47 6.42 15.74
CA HIS A 164 9.72 6.10 14.32
C HIS A 164 9.81 7.33 13.41
N ALA A 165 9.40 8.50 13.88
CA ALA A 165 9.16 9.64 13.01
C ALA A 165 9.95 10.91 13.35
N GLU A 166 10.98 10.83 14.20
CA GLU A 166 11.84 11.97 14.57
C GLU A 166 12.43 12.75 13.38
N ARG A 167 12.57 12.13 12.20
CA ARG A 167 13.05 12.80 10.99
C ARG A 167 11.97 13.43 10.10
N GLU A 168 10.74 12.89 10.08
CA GLU A 168 9.68 13.27 9.12
C GLU A 168 8.47 13.97 9.77
N VAL A 169 8.32 13.96 11.12
CA VAL A 169 7.09 14.40 11.81
C VAL A 169 7.11 15.84 12.34
N LYS A 170 8.09 16.67 11.97
CA LYS A 170 8.07 18.08 12.39
C LYS A 170 6.85 18.87 11.86
N HIS A 171 6.16 18.36 10.84
CA HIS A 171 5.03 19.02 10.17
C HIS A 171 3.72 18.22 10.17
N ILE A 172 3.66 17.07 10.87
CA ILE A 172 2.48 16.20 10.96
C ILE A 172 1.99 16.13 12.41
N ARG A 173 0.74 16.51 12.65
CA ARG A 173 0.03 16.34 13.92
C ARG A 173 -0.79 15.05 13.88
N VAL A 174 -0.70 14.28 14.95
CA VAL A 174 -1.43 13.02 15.15
C VAL A 174 -2.38 13.21 16.32
N ASP A 175 -3.67 12.98 16.10
CA ASP A 175 -4.70 12.90 17.15
C ASP A 175 -5.26 11.48 17.20
N VAL A 176 -5.58 10.98 18.39
CA VAL A 176 -6.10 9.61 18.56
C VAL A 176 -7.28 9.61 19.50
N LYS A 177 -8.45 9.20 18.99
CA LYS A 177 -9.70 9.12 19.74
C LYS A 177 -10.43 7.81 19.45
N ASP A 178 -10.72 7.02 20.48
CA ASP A 178 -11.49 5.77 20.40
C ASP A 178 -10.94 4.77 19.35
N GLY A 179 -9.61 4.70 19.21
CA GLY A 179 -8.93 3.87 18.20
C GLY A 179 -8.96 4.45 16.78
N THR A 180 -9.53 5.63 16.58
CA THR A 180 -9.45 6.39 15.32
C THR A 180 -8.25 7.34 15.40
N VAL A 181 -7.29 7.17 14.51
CA VAL A 181 -6.16 8.08 14.35
C VAL A 181 -6.49 9.11 13.29
N THR A 182 -6.26 10.39 13.58
CA THR A 182 -6.38 11.49 12.61
C THR A 182 -5.00 12.08 12.35
N LEU A 183 -4.55 12.03 11.10
CA LEU A 183 -3.32 12.65 10.64
C LEU A 183 -3.62 13.98 9.98
N THR A 184 -3.04 15.08 10.48
CA THR A 184 -3.18 16.42 9.91
C THR A 184 -1.82 17.05 9.69
N GLY A 185 -1.65 17.84 8.63
CA GLY A 185 -0.36 18.48 8.35
C GLY A 185 -0.04 18.51 6.86
N LYS A 186 1.21 18.89 6.57
CA LYS A 186 1.73 19.00 5.21
C LYS A 186 2.85 17.99 4.99
N VAL A 187 2.82 17.34 3.85
CA VAL A 187 3.85 16.38 3.40
C VAL A 187 4.32 16.75 1.99
N GLY A 188 5.59 16.50 1.69
CA GLY A 188 6.20 16.85 0.41
C GLY A 188 5.89 15.85 -0.73
N SER A 189 5.37 14.67 -0.40
CA SER A 189 5.03 13.65 -1.40
C SER A 189 3.93 12.70 -0.92
N TYR A 190 3.32 11.99 -1.88
CA TYR A 190 2.39 10.89 -1.56
C TYR A 190 3.08 9.71 -0.86
N ALA A 191 4.37 9.49 -1.11
CA ALA A 191 5.12 8.48 -0.39
C ALA A 191 5.34 8.84 1.08
N GLU A 192 5.66 10.09 1.38
CA GLU A 192 5.75 10.58 2.77
C GLU A 192 4.38 10.45 3.46
N ARG A 193 3.29 10.79 2.76
CA ARG A 193 1.93 10.49 3.22
C ARG A 193 1.73 9.01 3.51
N ALA A 194 2.14 8.12 2.60
CA ALA A 194 2.00 6.68 2.77
C ALA A 194 2.85 6.13 3.94
N VAL A 195 4.04 6.66 4.16
CA VAL A 195 4.89 6.33 5.31
C VAL A 195 4.21 6.74 6.61
N ALA A 196 3.70 7.97 6.69
CA ALA A 196 2.98 8.46 7.86
C ALA A 196 1.73 7.61 8.17
N ARG A 197 0.94 7.29 7.13
CA ARG A 197 -0.23 6.38 7.26
C ARG A 197 0.18 4.98 7.69
N GLY A 198 1.25 4.45 7.12
CA GLY A 198 1.76 3.12 7.44
C GLY A 198 2.24 3.03 8.89
N ALA A 199 2.96 4.05 9.37
CA ALA A 199 3.38 4.16 10.76
C ALA A 199 2.16 4.26 11.70
N ALA A 200 1.16 5.06 11.34
CA ALA A 200 -0.08 5.16 12.11
C ALA A 200 -0.81 3.81 12.18
N TRP A 201 -1.02 3.12 11.05
CA TRP A 201 -1.67 1.81 11.01
C TRP A 201 -0.90 0.70 11.72
N SER A 202 0.42 0.81 11.80
CA SER A 202 1.27 -0.16 12.50
C SER A 202 1.20 -0.01 14.01
N ALA A 203 0.63 1.08 14.51
CA ALA A 203 0.54 1.33 15.94
C ALA A 203 -0.57 0.45 16.57
N PRO A 204 -0.28 -0.20 17.70
CA PRO A 204 -1.27 -1.01 18.41
C PRO A 204 -2.56 -0.24 18.76
N GLY A 205 -3.73 -0.82 18.47
CA GLY A 205 -5.04 -0.27 18.85
C GLY A 205 -5.68 0.67 17.81
N VAL A 206 -5.06 0.86 16.65
CA VAL A 206 -5.62 1.64 15.55
C VAL A 206 -6.67 0.83 14.78
N ARG A 207 -7.90 1.34 14.77
CA ARG A 207 -9.10 0.77 14.12
C ARG A 207 -9.46 1.49 12.84
N ALA A 208 -9.27 2.79 12.83
CA ALA A 208 -9.57 3.65 11.71
C ALA A 208 -8.49 4.72 11.58
N LEU A 209 -8.23 5.13 10.35
CA LEU A 209 -7.30 6.20 10.04
C LEU A 209 -8.04 7.26 9.21
N VAL A 210 -8.21 8.44 9.78
CA VAL A 210 -8.60 9.66 9.07
C VAL A 210 -7.32 10.34 8.62
N ASP A 211 -7.24 10.60 7.32
CA ASP A 211 -6.04 11.11 6.68
C ASP A 211 -6.32 12.46 6.02
N ASP A 212 -6.12 13.51 6.79
CA ASP A 212 -6.26 14.92 6.42
C ASP A 212 -4.90 15.56 6.08
N LEU A 213 -3.92 14.74 5.64
CA LEU A 213 -2.63 15.21 5.16
C LEU A 213 -2.76 15.87 3.79
N VAL A 214 -2.16 17.04 3.64
CA VAL A 214 -2.09 17.79 2.38
C VAL A 214 -0.71 17.58 1.74
N VAL A 215 -0.69 17.17 0.47
CA VAL A 215 0.53 17.05 -0.34
C VAL A 215 0.77 18.37 -1.08
N GLU A 216 1.97 18.95 -1.00
CA GLU A 216 2.35 20.23 -1.66
C GLU A 216 3.23 20.07 -2.93
#